data_AF-M5RJE6-F1
#
_entry.id   AF-M5RJE6-F1
#
_cell.length_a   1.000
_cell.length_b   1.000
_cell.length_c   1.000
_cell.angle_alpha   90.00
_cell.angle_beta   90.00
_cell.angle_gamma   90.00
#
_symmetry.space_group_name_H-M   'P 1'
#
loop_
_entity.id
_entity.type
_entity.pdbx_description
1 polymer ?
#
loop_
_entity_poly.entity_id
_entity_poly.type
_entity_poly.pdbx_seq_one_letter_code
_entity_poly.pdbx_strand_id
1 'polypeptide(L)' 'MAKANRTTSQDEIKSRIQQIDEILASGVESVTTAGTTTKINADSLRKERSQLRQQIRGGSRRRLFNSITTDGV' A
#
# COMPACT_ATOMS: atom_id res chain seq x y z
N MET A 1 21.93 16.52 -12.02
CA MET A 1 21.38 15.83 -10.82
C MET A 1 20.05 15.18 -11.21
N ALA A 2 20.04 13.87 -11.44
CA ALA A 2 18.83 13.14 -11.82
C ALA A 2 17.88 13.05 -10.62
N LYS A 3 16.70 13.66 -10.72
CA LYS A 3 15.60 13.43 -9.78
C LYS A 3 15.11 12.01 -10.05
N ALA A 4 15.46 11.07 -9.17
CA ALA A 4 14.91 9.72 -9.19
C ALA A 4 13.39 9.83 -8.95
N ASN A 5 12.63 9.87 -10.06
CA ASN A 5 11.20 9.64 -10.04
C ASN A 5 11.03 8.20 -9.55
N ARG A 6 10.83 8.03 -8.24
CA ARG A 6 10.44 6.74 -7.63
C ARG A 6 9.01 6.41 -8.06
N THR A 7 8.78 6.23 -9.36
CA THR A 7 7.74 5.32 -9.81
C THR A 7 8.25 3.93 -9.48
N THR A 8 8.00 3.47 -8.25
CA THR A 8 8.04 2.04 -7.95
C THR A 8 7.27 1.35 -9.06
N SER A 9 7.97 0.50 -9.82
CA SER A 9 7.37 -0.09 -11.01
C SER A 9 6.13 -0.87 -10.57
N GLN A 10 5.07 -0.90 -11.39
CA GLN A 10 3.85 -1.64 -11.03
C GLN A 10 4.16 -3.10 -10.67
N ASP A 11 5.23 -3.67 -11.25
CA ASP A 11 5.68 -5.03 -10.96
C ASP A 11 6.35 -5.15 -9.58
N GLU A 12 7.04 -4.12 -9.09
CA GLU A 12 7.56 -4.08 -7.72
C GLU A 12 6.41 -4.01 -6.70
N ILE A 13 5.36 -3.24 -7.00
CA ILE A 13 4.17 -3.14 -6.14
C ILE A 13 3.43 -4.48 -6.09
N LYS A 14 3.26 -5.16 -7.23
CA LYS A 14 2.67 -6.50 -7.29
C LYS A 14 3.50 -7.53 -6.51
N SER A 15 4.81 -7.54 -6.72
CA SER A 15 5.74 -8.41 -6.00
C SER A 15 5.65 -8.20 -4.49
N ARG A 16 5.57 -6.94 -4.05
CA ARG A 16 5.39 -6.62 -2.64
C ARG A 16 4.06 -7.09 -2.07
N ILE A 17 2.96 -6.93 -2.81
CA ILE A 17 1.65 -7.46 -2.40
C ILE A 17 1.71 -8.98 -2.25
N GLN A 18 2.36 -9.68 -3.18
CA GLN A 18 2.49 -11.13 -3.13
C GLN A 18 3.28 -11.60 -1.91
N GLN A 19 4.41 -10.94 -1.61
CA GLN A 19 5.18 -11.21 -0.39
C GLN A 19 4.34 -11.01 0.88
N ILE A 20 3.55 -9.94 0.94
CA ILE A 20 2.66 -9.70 2.09
C ILE A 20 1.61 -10.81 2.20
N ASP A 21 1.02 -11.24 1.08
CA ASP A 21 0.04 -12.31 1.06
C ASP A 21 0.65 -13.65 1.52
N GLU A 22 1.89 -13.96 1.15
CA GLU A 22 2.63 -15.14 1.64
C GLU A 22 2.92 -15.07 3.14
N ILE A 23 3.32 -13.90 3.66
CA ILE A 23 3.56 -13.71 5.11
C ILE A 23 2.25 -13.87 5.90
N LEU A 24 1.16 -13.31 5.40
CA LEU A 24 -0.15 -13.46 6.04
C LEU A 24 -0.68 -14.90 5.95
N ALA A 25 -0.45 -15.61 4.84
CA ALA A 25 -0.87 -16.99 4.65
C ALA A 25 -0.07 -17.98 5.50
N SER A 26 1.22 -17.71 5.71
CA SER A 26 2.09 -18.54 6.55
C SER A 26 1.79 -18.41 8.05
N GLY A 27 1.04 -17.38 8.47
CA GLY A 27 0.65 -17.18 9.87
C GLY A 27 1.83 -16.81 10.78
N VAL A 28 2.94 -16.33 10.22
CA VAL A 28 4.15 -16.01 10.98
C VAL A 28 3.94 -14.74 11.80
N GLU A 29 3.93 -14.86 13.12
CA GLU A 29 3.73 -13.75 14.06
C GLU A 29 5.02 -12.99 14.40
N SER A 30 6.18 -13.59 14.14
CA SER A 30 7.48 -12.96 14.39
C SER A 30 8.59 -13.59 13.56
N VAL A 31 9.55 -12.77 13.15
CA VAL A 31 10.78 -13.22 12.45
C VAL A 31 11.98 -12.81 13.29
N THR A 32 12.87 -13.76 13.57
CA THR A 32 14.13 -13.52 14.25
C THR A 32 15.26 -13.52 13.24
N THR A 33 15.97 -12.39 13.10
CA THR A 33 17.11 -12.26 12.20
C THR A 33 18.30 -11.72 12.98
N ALA A 34 19.46 -12.37 12.90
CA ALA A 34 20.69 -11.98 13.59
C ALA A 34 20.50 -11.68 15.09
N GLY A 35 19.70 -12.51 15.79
CA GLY A 35 19.41 -12.35 17.22
C GLY A 35 18.38 -11.27 17.57
N THR A 36 17.83 -10.56 16.58
CA THR A 36 16.75 -9.57 16.78
C THR A 36 15.42 -10.17 16.35
N THR A 37 14.47 -10.28 17.28
CA THR A 37 13.10 -10.75 17.00
C THR A 37 12.21 -9.56 16.67
N THR A 38 11.72 -9.50 15.44
CA THR A 38 10.74 -8.51 15.00
C THR A 38 9.36 -9.15 15.02
N LYS A 39 8.45 -8.60 15.81
CA LYS A 39 7.04 -9.01 15.80
C LYS A 39 6.39 -8.49 14.51
N ILE A 40 5.77 -9.40 13.78
CA ILE A 40 5.03 -9.07 12.57
C ILE A 40 3.63 -8.63 13.00
N ASN A 41 3.32 -7.36 12.77
CA ASN A 41 1.97 -6.87 12.98
C ASN A 41 1.14 -7.14 11.71
N ALA A 42 0.32 -8.20 11.76
CA ALA A 42 -0.54 -8.59 10.65
C ALA A 42 -1.50 -7.47 10.21
N ASP A 43 -1.97 -6.62 11.14
CA ASP A 43 -2.85 -5.50 10.80
C ASP A 43 -2.12 -4.39 10.04
N SER A 44 -0.85 -4.13 10.40
CA SER A 44 0.00 -3.22 9.64
C SER A 44 0.24 -3.74 8.21
N LEU A 45 0.49 -5.04 8.05
CA LEU A 45 0.65 -5.66 6.73
C LEU A 45 -0.63 -5.60 5.89
N ARG A 46 -1.80 -5.84 6.49
CA ARG A 46 -3.10 -5.69 5.82
C ARG A 46 -3.34 -4.25 5.34
N LYS A 47 -2.95 -3.26 6.14
CA LYS A 47 -3.02 -1.83 5.76
C LYS A 47 -2.07 -1.51 4.60
N GLU A 48 -0.82 -1.96 4.67
CA GLU A 48 0.18 -1.79 3.60
C GLU A 48 -0.33 -2.40 2.29
N ARG A 49 -0.84 -3.62 2.33
CA ARG A 49 -1.46 -4.29 1.17
C ARG A 49 -2.61 -3.48 0.58
N SER A 50 -3.50 -2.94 1.41
CA SER A 50 -4.63 -2.12 0.94
C SER A 50 -4.15 -0.84 0.23
N GLN A 51 -3.13 -0.19 0.78
CA GLN A 51 -2.51 1.00 0.17
C GLN A 51 -1.85 0.67 -1.17
N LEU A 52 -1.08 -0.41 -1.24
CA LEU A 52 -0.45 -0.86 -2.49
C LEU A 52 -1.49 -1.24 -3.54
N ARG A 53 -2.57 -1.93 -3.15
CA ARG A 53 -3.71 -2.22 -4.04
C ARG A 53 -4.41 -0.95 -4.52
N GLN A 54 -4.55 0.05 -3.66
CA GLN A 54 -5.08 1.35 -4.03
C GLN A 54 -4.13 2.10 -4.97
N GLN A 55 -2.81 1.97 -4.84
CA GLN A 55 -1.86 2.56 -5.80
C GLN A 55 -1.97 1.92 -7.19
N ILE A 56 -2.17 0.59 -7.26
CA ILE A 56 -2.42 -0.11 -8.53
C ILE A 56 -3.78 0.32 -9.14
N ARG A 57 -4.83 0.40 -8.32
CA ARG A 57 -6.18 0.79 -8.77
C ARG A 57 -6.35 2.30 -9.00
N GLY A 58 -5.48 3.11 -8.42
CA GLY A 58 -5.70 4.51 -8.06
C GLY A 58 -4.97 5.52 -8.94
N GLY A 59 -4.77 5.21 -10.21
CA GLY A 59 -4.82 6.24 -11.25
C GLY A 59 -6.23 6.85 -11.42
N SER A 60 -7.25 6.37 -10.69
CA SER A 60 -8.65 6.75 -10.89
C SER A 60 -9.26 7.47 -9.68
N ARG A 61 -9.40 8.79 -9.84
CA ARG A 61 -10.39 9.73 -9.27
C ARG A 61 -10.70 9.66 -7.78
N ARG A 62 -10.05 10.57 -7.02
CA ARG A 62 -10.81 11.41 -6.10
C ARG A 62 -11.82 12.21 -6.94
N ARG A 63 -13.12 11.90 -6.83
CA ARG A 63 -14.15 12.82 -7.32
C ARG A 63 -14.10 14.05 -6.43
N LEU A 64 -13.49 15.11 -6.94
CA LEU A 64 -13.67 16.46 -6.43
C LEU A 64 -15.17 16.74 -6.55
N PHE A 65 -15.91 16.56 -5.46
CA PHE A 65 -17.25 17.11 -5.37
C PHE A 65 -17.10 18.62 -5.37
N ASN A 66 -17.16 19.21 -6.56
CA ASN A 66 -17.34 20.64 -6.73
C ASN A 66 -18.81 20.91 -6.41
N SER A 67 -19.12 21.21 -5.15
CA SER A 67 -20.39 21.85 -4.80
C SER A 67 -20.34 23.29 -5.29
N ILE A 68 -20.69 23.51 -6.56
CA ILE A 68 -21.14 24.82 -7.02
C ILE A 68 -22.59 24.92 -6.54
N THR A 69 -22.78 25.45 -5.34
CA THR A 69 -24.11 25.89 -4.90
C THR A 69 -24.32 27.26 -5.51
N THR A 70 -24.95 27.30 -6.69
CA THR A 70 -25.54 28.51 -7.24
C THR A 70 -27.05 28.29 -7.26
N ASP A 71 -27.69 28.72 -6.18
CA ASP A 71 -29.10 29.08 -6.11
C ASP A 71 -29.09 30.28 -5.15
N GLY A 72 -29.30 31.53 -5.59
CA GLY A 72 -30.42 31.99 -6.40
C GLY A 72 -31.46 32.58 -5.45
N VAL A 73 -31.17 33.74 -4.85
CA VAL A 73 -32.14 34.66 -4.22
C VAL A 73 -31.70 36.09 -4.49
#